data_AF-E3CVP8-F1
#
_entry.id   AF-E3CVP8-F1
#
_cell.length_a   1.000
_cell.length_b   1.000
_cell.length_c   1.000
_cell.angle_alpha   90.00
_cell.angle_beta   90.00
_cell.angle_gamma   90.00
#
_symmetry.space_group_name_H-M   'P 1'
#
loop_
_entity.id
_entity.type
_entity.pdbx_description
1 polymer ?
#
loop_
_entity_poly.entity_id
_entity_poly.type
_entity_poly.pdbx_seq_one_letter_code
_entity_poly.pdbx_strand_id
1 'polypeptide(L)'
;MRRILLVSLFLLSLAPACWGATLFTTTIRETDTGKVQDMILEVMTGKNFTVDEVDPYKVVVAKNFGDGFWLPTQLCKVKFNMLQRDGNVRLLVSELELLQGQVTRQRSIDHLIPLIQEIRNKLDGTPIDQVVNEAVNQLPDSGNVRKKSLGIVLGDRNPDGYVAISSVEAGSKAADAGLVERDVLLEVNGRSTKEMDTAALRSYLANKAAEEASLVLVYSRGGTPQGSVTIR
;
A
#
# COMPACT_ATOMS: atom_id res chain seq x y z
N MET A 1 -35.52 1.34 46.78
CA MET A 1 -34.98 0.20 46.00
C MET A 1 -35.87 0.08 44.76
N ARG A 2 -35.47 0.14 43.48
CA ARG A 2 -34.21 -0.10 42.78
C ARG A 2 -34.32 0.70 41.47
N ARG A 3 -33.29 1.50 41.13
CA ARG A 3 -33.20 2.25 39.85
C ARG A 3 -32.93 1.25 38.72
N ILE A 4 -33.70 1.28 37.63
CA ILE A 4 -33.30 0.63 36.37
C ILE A 4 -32.89 1.77 35.43
N LEU A 5 -31.57 1.94 35.33
CA LEU A 5 -30.91 2.85 34.40
C LEU A 5 -30.82 2.13 33.06
N LEU A 6 -31.58 2.56 32.05
CA LEU A 6 -31.40 2.14 30.67
C LEU A 6 -30.17 2.85 30.11
N VAL A 7 -29.06 2.13 30.02
CA VAL A 7 -27.87 2.57 29.29
C VAL A 7 -28.05 2.14 27.83
N SER A 8 -28.45 3.08 26.99
CA SER A 8 -28.42 2.92 25.54
C SER A 8 -26.96 2.95 25.08
N LEU A 9 -26.47 1.79 24.66
CA LEU A 9 -25.13 1.57 24.14
C LEU A 9 -25.01 2.23 22.76
N PHE A 10 -24.33 3.37 22.70
CA PHE A 10 -23.98 4.06 21.46
C PHE A 10 -22.87 3.25 20.77
N LEU A 11 -23.24 2.38 19.82
CA LEU A 11 -22.28 1.76 18.91
C LEU A 11 -21.80 2.83 17.93
N LEU A 12 -20.72 3.54 18.31
CA LEU A 12 -19.89 4.27 17.36
C LEU A 12 -19.19 3.25 16.46
N SER A 13 -19.71 3.05 15.24
CA SER A 13 -18.98 2.41 14.16
C SER A 13 -17.84 3.33 13.72
N LEU A 14 -16.70 3.19 14.40
CA LEU A 14 -15.42 3.69 13.90
C LEU A 14 -15.12 2.95 12.58
N ALA A 15 -15.42 3.59 11.45
CA ALA A 15 -14.94 3.15 10.16
C ALA A 15 -13.41 3.01 10.25
N PRO A 16 -12.82 1.86 9.86
CA PRO A 16 -11.38 1.71 9.89
C PRO A 16 -10.78 2.75 8.98
N ALA A 17 -9.99 3.67 9.57
CA ALA A 17 -9.14 4.52 8.79
C ALA A 17 -8.25 3.61 7.92
N CYS A 18 -8.20 3.87 6.62
CA CYS A 18 -7.33 3.14 5.70
C CYS A 18 -5.93 3.75 5.83
N TRP A 19 -5.05 3.12 6.62
CA TRP A 19 -3.67 3.59 6.86
C TRP A 19 -2.72 2.88 5.89
N GLY A 20 -2.75 3.30 4.63
CA GLY A 20 -1.79 2.88 3.59
C GLY A 20 -0.98 4.07 3.09
N ALA A 21 0.10 3.81 2.34
CA ALA A 21 0.96 4.87 1.84
C ALA A 21 0.14 5.85 0.99
N THR A 22 0.37 7.16 1.11
CA THR A 22 -0.40 8.18 0.38
C THR A 22 0.34 8.77 -0.82
N LEU A 23 1.59 8.36 -1.01
CA LEU A 23 2.47 8.73 -2.11
C LEU A 23 3.27 7.50 -2.54
N PHE A 24 3.30 7.24 -3.84
CA PHE A 24 4.20 6.28 -4.46
C PHE A 24 5.20 7.02 -5.33
N THR A 25 6.48 6.73 -5.19
CA THR A 25 7.51 7.26 -6.09
C THR A 25 8.26 6.10 -6.73
N THR A 26 8.56 6.20 -8.02
CA THR A 26 9.41 5.21 -8.70
C THR A 26 10.16 5.86 -9.85
N THR A 27 11.32 5.31 -10.20
CA THR A 27 12.15 5.79 -11.29
C THR A 27 12.01 4.87 -12.50
N ILE A 28 11.44 5.39 -13.58
CA ILE A 28 11.31 4.68 -14.85
C ILE A 28 12.58 4.95 -15.65
N ARG A 29 13.25 3.88 -16.06
CA ARG A 29 14.57 3.94 -16.68
C ARG A 29 14.48 4.23 -18.18
N GLU A 30 15.47 4.93 -18.71
CA GLU A 30 15.71 5.11 -20.16
C GLU A 30 14.46 5.61 -20.93
N THR A 31 13.77 6.62 -20.39
CA THR A 31 12.52 7.13 -20.93
C THR A 31 12.40 8.65 -20.78
N ASP A 32 11.37 9.20 -21.42
CA ASP A 32 11.01 10.62 -21.39
C ASP A 32 9.57 10.82 -20.90
N THR A 33 9.23 12.04 -20.49
CA THR A 33 7.90 12.33 -19.94
C THR A 33 6.76 12.09 -20.93
N GLY A 34 6.98 12.25 -22.24
CA GLY A 34 5.96 12.00 -23.26
C GLY A 34 5.56 10.53 -23.31
N LYS A 35 6.54 9.62 -23.35
CA LYS A 35 6.27 8.16 -23.29
C LYS A 35 5.59 7.75 -22.00
N VAL A 36 6.00 8.34 -20.87
CA VAL A 36 5.36 8.07 -19.57
C VAL A 36 3.91 8.56 -19.56
N GLN A 37 3.63 9.74 -20.12
CA GLN A 37 2.26 10.27 -20.25
C GLN A 37 1.38 9.33 -21.07
N ASP A 38 1.83 8.94 -22.26
CA ASP A 38 1.07 8.04 -23.14
C ASP A 38 0.72 6.73 -22.44
N MET A 39 1.69 6.14 -21.73
CA MET A 39 1.46 4.91 -20.98
C MET A 39 0.50 5.09 -19.79
N ILE A 40 0.60 6.20 -19.06
CA ILE A 40 -0.35 6.52 -17.98
C ILE A 40 -1.76 6.61 -18.58
N LEU A 41 -1.93 7.32 -19.69
CA LEU A 41 -3.23 7.48 -20.32
C LEU A 41 -3.78 6.14 -20.81
N GLU A 42 -2.96 5.31 -21.47
CA GLU A 42 -3.34 3.96 -21.90
C GLU A 42 -3.85 3.11 -20.72
N VAL A 43 -3.03 2.96 -19.68
CA VAL A 43 -3.34 2.10 -18.53
C VAL A 43 -4.54 2.63 -17.75
N MET A 44 -4.58 3.93 -17.44
CA MET A 44 -5.62 4.50 -16.59
C MET A 44 -6.98 4.56 -17.30
N THR A 45 -7.02 4.96 -18.58
CA THR A 45 -8.28 4.98 -19.34
C THR A 45 -8.82 3.57 -19.58
N GLY A 46 -7.93 2.58 -19.77
CA GLY A 46 -8.29 1.16 -19.79
C GLY A 46 -8.92 0.64 -18.49
N LYS A 47 -8.78 1.37 -17.37
CA LYS A 47 -9.41 1.07 -16.07
C LYS A 47 -10.60 2.00 -15.74
N ASN A 48 -11.19 2.63 -16.76
CA ASN A 48 -12.33 3.53 -16.65
C ASN A 48 -12.05 4.79 -15.83
N PHE A 49 -10.81 5.27 -15.82
CA PHE A 49 -10.53 6.64 -15.39
C PHE A 49 -10.72 7.60 -16.56
N THR A 50 -11.23 8.79 -16.28
CA THR A 50 -11.34 9.89 -17.25
C THR A 50 -10.14 10.82 -17.09
N VAL A 51 -9.67 11.41 -18.20
CA VAL A 51 -8.61 12.42 -18.14
C VAL A 51 -9.18 13.73 -17.59
N ASP A 52 -8.49 14.33 -16.63
CA ASP A 52 -8.88 15.59 -15.98
C ASP A 52 -7.93 16.74 -16.37
N GLU A 53 -6.61 16.52 -16.31
CA GLU A 53 -5.59 17.53 -16.65
C GLU A 53 -4.33 16.85 -17.20
N VAL A 54 -3.69 17.44 -18.22
CA VAL A 54 -2.40 16.96 -18.76
C VAL A 54 -1.51 18.16 -19.07
N ASP A 55 -0.36 18.21 -18.40
CA ASP A 55 0.69 19.20 -18.60
C ASP A 55 2.03 18.47 -18.86
N PRO A 56 3.09 19.10 -19.40
CA PRO A 56 4.35 18.43 -19.76
C PRO A 56 5.02 17.57 -18.67
N TYR A 57 4.69 17.82 -17.39
CA TYR A 57 5.24 17.13 -16.23
C TYR A 57 4.16 16.57 -15.29
N LYS A 58 2.90 16.52 -15.72
CA LYS A 58 1.77 16.10 -14.87
C LYS A 58 0.66 15.46 -15.69
N VAL A 59 0.09 14.38 -15.16
CA VAL A 59 -1.17 13.82 -15.63
C VAL A 59 -2.11 13.68 -14.44
N VAL A 60 -3.33 14.17 -14.56
CA VAL A 60 -4.40 13.99 -13.59
C VAL A 60 -5.52 13.22 -14.27
N VAL A 61 -5.92 12.12 -13.65
CA VAL A 61 -7.07 11.32 -14.06
C VAL A 61 -8.05 11.24 -12.91
N ALA A 62 -9.33 11.08 -13.23
CA ALA A 62 -10.41 11.07 -12.26
C ALA A 62 -11.29 9.84 -12.44
N LYS A 63 -11.91 9.41 -11.35
CA LYS A 63 -12.94 8.36 -11.37
C LYS A 63 -14.00 8.64 -10.32
N ASN A 64 -15.25 8.51 -10.73
CA ASN A 64 -16.38 8.59 -9.83
C ASN A 64 -16.63 7.23 -9.19
N PHE A 65 -16.80 7.25 -7.87
CA PHE A 65 -17.24 6.12 -7.08
C PHE A 65 -18.56 6.47 -6.40
N GLY A 66 -19.42 5.46 -6.19
CA GLY A 66 -20.78 5.65 -5.70
C GLY A 66 -21.79 5.81 -6.84
N ASP A 67 -22.99 5.31 -6.61
CA ASP A 67 -24.11 5.31 -7.56
C ASP A 67 -25.03 6.54 -7.40
N GLY A 68 -24.74 7.42 -6.44
CA GLY A 68 -25.53 8.61 -6.12
C GLY A 68 -26.91 8.30 -5.52
N PHE A 69 -27.30 7.03 -5.48
CA PHE A 69 -28.61 6.56 -5.03
C PHE A 69 -28.53 5.88 -3.66
N TRP A 70 -27.49 5.07 -3.43
CA TRP A 70 -27.19 4.42 -2.15
C TRP A 70 -25.90 4.94 -1.52
N LEU A 71 -24.91 5.32 -2.34
CA LEU A 71 -23.63 5.86 -1.88
C LEU A 71 -23.40 7.27 -2.43
N PRO A 72 -22.96 8.22 -1.59
CA PRO A 72 -22.64 9.56 -2.05
C PRO A 72 -21.53 9.51 -3.10
N THR A 73 -21.70 10.26 -4.19
CA THR A 73 -20.72 10.34 -5.27
C THR A 73 -19.39 10.88 -4.73
N GLN A 74 -18.36 10.05 -4.79
CA GLN A 74 -16.98 10.35 -4.41
C GLN A 74 -16.17 10.49 -5.70
N LEU A 75 -15.68 11.70 -5.97
CA LEU A 75 -14.77 11.91 -7.09
C LEU A 75 -13.34 11.70 -6.58
N CYS A 76 -12.65 10.69 -7.08
CA CYS A 76 -11.23 10.48 -6.79
C CYS A 76 -10.38 11.01 -7.95
N LYS A 77 -9.39 11.84 -7.64
CA LYS A 77 -8.38 12.35 -8.58
C LYS A 77 -7.03 11.72 -8.27
N VAL A 78 -6.47 11.00 -9.24
CA VAL A 78 -5.11 10.46 -9.19
C VAL A 78 -4.20 11.40 -9.95
N LYS A 79 -3.16 11.88 -9.26
CA LYS A 79 -2.17 12.81 -9.80
C LYS A 79 -0.83 12.11 -9.96
N PHE A 80 -0.35 12.11 -11.20
CA PHE A 80 0.98 11.66 -11.60
C PHE A 80 1.84 12.91 -11.87
N ASN A 81 2.92 13.09 -11.12
CA ASN A 81 3.93 14.12 -11.42
C ASN A 81 5.19 13.43 -11.92
N MET A 82 5.85 14.04 -12.90
CA MET A 82 7.01 13.48 -13.57
C MET A 82 8.18 14.45 -13.46
N LEU A 83 9.35 13.94 -13.11
CA LEU A 83 10.60 14.70 -13.07
C LEU A 83 11.62 14.01 -13.98
N GLN A 84 11.91 14.62 -15.13
CA GLN A 84 12.96 14.15 -16.03
C GLN A 84 14.34 14.35 -15.40
N ARG A 85 15.18 13.31 -15.37
CA ARG A 85 16.57 13.37 -14.91
C ARG A 85 17.43 12.35 -15.66
N ASP A 86 18.47 12.82 -16.34
CA ASP A 86 19.52 11.96 -16.92
C ASP A 86 18.96 10.79 -17.76
N GLY A 87 17.98 11.07 -18.64
CA GLY A 87 17.33 10.04 -19.47
C GLY A 87 16.38 9.11 -18.72
N ASN A 88 16.05 9.40 -17.45
CA ASN A 88 15.07 8.69 -16.65
C ASN A 88 13.92 9.63 -16.25
N VAL A 89 12.79 9.04 -15.84
CA VAL A 89 11.67 9.80 -15.28
C VAL A 89 11.36 9.32 -13.88
N ARG A 90 11.48 10.22 -12.90
CA ARG A 90 10.97 9.97 -11.55
C ARG A 90 9.49 10.29 -11.52
N LEU A 91 8.67 9.26 -11.35
CA LEU A 91 7.22 9.33 -11.28
C LEU A 91 6.76 9.40 -9.83
N LEU A 92 5.90 10.35 -9.50
CA LEU A 92 5.28 10.54 -8.19
C LEU A 92 3.75 10.45 -8.32
N VAL A 93 3.13 9.54 -7.58
CA VAL A 93 1.70 9.23 -7.69
C VAL A 93 1.01 9.42 -6.34
N SER A 94 -0.07 10.20 -6.34
CA SER A 94 -0.90 10.47 -5.16
C SER A 94 -2.37 10.50 -5.53
N GLU A 95 -3.26 10.20 -4.59
CA GLU A 95 -4.71 10.27 -4.79
C GLU A 95 -5.39 11.21 -3.79
N LEU A 96 -6.32 12.02 -4.32
CA LEU A 96 -7.18 12.92 -3.56
C LEU A 96 -8.64 12.55 -3.79
N GLU A 97 -9.40 12.42 -2.71
CA GLU A 97 -10.85 12.28 -2.74
C GLU A 97 -11.51 13.65 -2.57
N LEU A 98 -12.45 13.98 -3.45
CA LEU A 98 -13.34 15.12 -3.31
C LEU A 98 -14.71 14.62 -2.87
N LEU A 99 -15.11 14.93 -1.63
CA LEU A 99 -16.50 14.76 -1.19
C LEU A 99 -17.27 16.07 -1.38
N GLN A 100 -18.40 15.98 -2.10
CA GLN A 100 -19.31 17.10 -2.39
C GLN A 100 -18.59 18.36 -2.91
N GLY A 101 -17.53 18.17 -3.70
CA GLY A 101 -16.78 19.26 -4.34
C GLY A 101 -15.91 20.13 -3.41
N GLN A 102 -15.88 19.88 -2.09
CA GLN A 102 -15.17 20.74 -1.14
C GLN A 102 -14.17 20.03 -0.23
N VAL A 103 -14.44 18.79 0.21
CA VAL A 103 -13.55 18.09 1.13
C VAL A 103 -12.50 17.33 0.34
N THR A 104 -11.24 17.76 0.43
CA THR A 104 -10.09 17.03 -0.11
C THR A 104 -9.50 16.12 0.96
N ARG A 105 -9.68 14.81 0.83
CA ARG A 105 -9.01 13.82 1.69
C ARG A 105 -7.94 13.09 0.91
N GLN A 106 -6.73 13.04 1.45
CA GLN A 106 -5.69 12.19 0.89
C GLN A 106 -6.01 10.72 1.18
N ARG A 107 -5.96 9.87 0.14
CA ARG A 107 -6.24 8.43 0.25
C ARG A 107 -4.94 7.61 0.22
N SER A 108 -5.04 6.38 0.71
CA SER A 108 -4.01 5.36 0.44
C SER A 108 -3.93 5.13 -1.07
N ILE A 109 -2.72 4.94 -1.60
CA ILE A 109 -2.45 4.60 -2.99
C ILE A 109 -2.30 3.09 -3.22
N ASP A 110 -2.55 2.26 -2.20
CA ASP A 110 -2.31 0.81 -2.28
C ASP A 110 -3.06 0.15 -3.46
N HIS A 111 -4.29 0.58 -3.77
CA HIS A 111 -5.06 0.06 -4.91
C HIS A 111 -4.51 0.52 -6.27
N LEU A 112 -3.70 1.58 -6.30
CA LEU A 112 -3.06 2.08 -7.52
C LEU A 112 -1.72 1.40 -7.77
N ILE A 113 -1.10 0.78 -6.76
CA ILE A 113 0.21 0.11 -6.88
C ILE A 113 0.25 -0.84 -8.09
N PRO A 114 -0.72 -1.76 -8.31
CA PRO A 114 -0.67 -2.65 -9.47
C PRO A 114 -0.64 -1.92 -10.82
N LEU A 115 -1.34 -0.78 -10.92
CA LEU A 115 -1.33 0.03 -12.14
C LEU A 115 0.01 0.74 -12.35
N ILE A 116 0.61 1.24 -11.27
CA ILE A 116 1.94 1.87 -11.32
C ILE A 116 3.01 0.84 -11.71
N GLN A 117 2.90 -0.38 -11.19
CA GLN A 117 3.78 -1.48 -11.54
C GLN A 117 3.60 -1.91 -13.00
N GLU A 118 2.37 -1.98 -13.50
CA GLU A 118 2.07 -2.24 -14.92
C GLU A 118 2.70 -1.17 -15.83
N ILE A 119 2.51 0.12 -15.50
CA ILE A 119 3.09 1.25 -16.25
C ILE A 119 4.60 1.10 -16.35
N ARG A 120 5.28 0.86 -15.21
CA ARG A 120 6.75 0.74 -15.20
C ARG A 120 7.22 -0.49 -15.98
N ASN A 121 6.59 -1.65 -15.76
CA ASN A 121 6.93 -2.88 -16.48
C ASN A 121 6.79 -2.71 -18.00
N LYS A 122 5.72 -2.08 -18.49
CA LYS A 122 5.51 -1.82 -19.92
C LYS A 122 6.52 -0.84 -20.51
N LEU A 123 7.04 0.11 -19.73
CA LEU A 123 7.95 1.15 -20.22
C LEU A 123 9.42 0.74 -20.21
N ASP A 124 9.89 0.14 -19.11
CA ASP A 124 11.32 -0.15 -18.92
C ASP A 124 11.62 -1.64 -18.67
N GLY A 125 10.61 -2.50 -18.74
CA GLY A 125 10.76 -3.95 -18.56
C GLY A 125 11.04 -4.39 -17.12
N THR A 126 11.06 -3.47 -16.14
CA THR A 126 11.29 -3.84 -14.74
C THR A 126 10.21 -4.84 -14.29
N PRO A 127 10.58 -6.00 -13.73
CA PRO A 127 9.61 -6.97 -13.20
C PRO A 127 8.70 -6.35 -12.13
N ILE A 128 7.40 -6.69 -12.16
CA ILE A 128 6.36 -6.11 -11.28
C ILE A 128 6.75 -6.18 -9.79
N ASP A 129 7.33 -7.30 -9.36
CA ASP A 129 7.75 -7.55 -7.98
C ASP A 129 8.97 -6.72 -7.53
N GLN A 130 9.74 -6.19 -8.49
CA GLN A 130 10.88 -5.29 -8.25
C GLN A 130 10.47 -3.82 -8.25
N VAL A 131 9.25 -3.49 -8.64
CA VAL A 131 8.73 -2.12 -8.60
C VAL A 131 8.23 -1.79 -7.20
N VAL A 132 9.08 -1.11 -6.44
CA VAL A 132 8.85 -0.70 -5.06
C VAL A 132 8.71 0.82 -4.92
N ASN A 133 8.12 1.26 -3.80
CA ASN A 133 7.99 2.68 -3.51
C ASN A 133 9.33 3.30 -3.07
N GLU A 134 9.93 4.08 -3.97
CA GLU A 134 11.18 4.83 -3.80
C GLU A 134 10.97 6.18 -3.09
N ALA A 135 9.77 6.52 -2.62
CA ALA A 135 9.50 7.78 -1.92
C ALA A 135 10.36 7.93 -0.66
N VAL A 136 10.98 6.83 -0.23
CA VAL A 136 11.81 6.74 0.98
C VAL A 136 13.30 6.47 0.68
N ASN A 137 13.70 6.35 -0.58
CA ASN A 137 15.12 6.39 -0.97
C ASN A 137 15.58 7.84 -0.93
N GLN A 138 16.06 8.24 0.24
CA GLN A 138 16.53 9.59 0.49
C GLN A 138 17.97 9.73 0.02
N LEU A 139 18.36 10.98 -0.23
CA LEU A 139 19.76 11.33 -0.46
C LEU A 139 20.64 10.77 0.68
N PRO A 140 21.89 10.35 0.38
CA PRO A 140 22.89 10.11 1.42
C PRO A 140 22.92 11.29 2.38
N ASP A 141 23.00 11.02 3.69
CA ASP A 141 23.05 12.02 4.77
C ASP A 141 21.79 12.89 4.99
N SER A 142 20.63 12.53 4.42
CA SER A 142 19.38 13.28 4.67
C SER A 142 18.82 13.21 6.10
N GLY A 143 19.44 12.42 6.99
CA GLY A 143 19.01 12.24 8.38
C GLY A 143 17.71 11.46 8.59
N ASN A 144 16.99 11.11 7.52
CA ASN A 144 15.70 10.41 7.58
C ASN A 144 15.86 8.87 7.52
N VAL A 145 16.87 8.31 8.18
CA VAL A 145 17.14 6.86 8.22
C VAL A 145 15.86 6.10 8.56
N ARG A 146 15.37 5.23 7.67
CA ARG A 146 14.29 4.30 8.02
C ARG A 146 14.77 3.50 9.22
N LYS A 147 14.14 3.72 10.36
CA LYS A 147 14.27 2.83 11.49
C LYS A 147 13.74 1.47 11.05
N LYS A 148 14.54 0.46 11.40
CA LYS A 148 14.59 -0.92 10.91
C LYS A 148 13.24 -1.52 10.50
N SER A 149 13.26 -2.29 9.41
CA SER A 149 12.22 -3.26 9.06
C SER A 149 11.90 -4.15 10.28
N LEU A 150 10.73 -4.83 10.26
CA LEU A 150 10.38 -5.80 11.30
C LEU A 150 11.39 -6.97 11.40
N GLY A 151 12.30 -7.10 10.41
CA GLY A 151 13.22 -8.21 10.26
C GLY A 151 12.55 -9.48 9.71
N ILE A 152 11.42 -9.37 9.03
CA ILE A 152 10.73 -10.50 8.38
C ILE A 152 11.00 -10.46 6.88
N VAL A 153 11.45 -11.58 6.32
CA VAL A 153 11.44 -11.81 4.87
C VAL A 153 10.32 -12.80 4.56
N LEU A 154 9.42 -12.40 3.66
CA LEU A 154 8.33 -13.25 3.18
C LEU A 154 8.81 -14.11 2.02
N GLY A 155 8.52 -15.41 2.08
CA GLY A 155 8.77 -16.40 1.05
C GLY A 155 7.50 -16.79 0.28
N ASP A 156 7.53 -18.00 -0.26
CA ASP A 156 6.44 -18.55 -1.08
C ASP A 156 5.21 -18.90 -0.26
N ARG A 157 4.10 -19.13 -0.97
CA ARG A 157 2.87 -19.64 -0.37
C ARG A 157 2.98 -21.14 -0.10
N ASN A 158 2.40 -21.56 1.01
CA ASN A 158 2.19 -22.97 1.30
C ASN A 158 1.03 -23.54 0.43
N PRO A 159 0.81 -24.87 0.42
CA PRO A 159 -0.29 -25.49 -0.34
C PRO A 159 -1.69 -24.99 0.03
N ASP A 160 -1.88 -24.47 1.24
CA ASP A 160 -3.16 -23.91 1.71
C ASP A 160 -3.39 -22.46 1.25
N GLY A 161 -2.37 -21.84 0.63
CA GLY A 161 -2.39 -20.50 0.09
C GLY A 161 -1.92 -19.39 1.04
N TYR A 162 -1.37 -19.72 2.20
CA TYR A 162 -0.83 -18.76 3.17
C TYR A 162 0.66 -18.47 2.93
N VAL A 163 1.13 -17.29 3.32
CA VAL A 163 2.51 -16.85 3.08
C VAL A 163 3.45 -17.37 4.17
N ALA A 164 4.53 -18.04 3.79
CA ALA A 164 5.56 -18.48 4.73
C ALA A 164 6.62 -17.39 4.97
N ILE A 165 7.19 -17.37 6.17
CA ILE A 165 8.38 -16.57 6.48
C ILE A 165 9.60 -17.34 5.98
N SER A 166 10.38 -16.73 5.08
CA SER A 166 11.61 -17.34 4.57
C SER A 166 12.79 -17.13 5.50
N SER A 167 12.88 -15.98 6.17
CA SER A 167 13.90 -15.73 7.18
C SER A 167 13.49 -14.64 8.16
N VAL A 168 14.01 -14.73 9.39
CA VAL A 168 13.88 -13.68 10.40
C VAL A 168 15.27 -13.17 10.76
N GLU A 169 15.48 -11.85 10.67
CA GLU A 169 16.74 -11.20 11.01
C GLU A 169 16.99 -11.24 12.53
N ALA A 170 18.18 -11.64 12.94
CA ALA A 170 18.54 -11.73 14.36
C ALA A 170 18.53 -10.34 15.03
N GLY A 171 17.97 -10.26 16.24
CA GLY A 171 17.84 -8.98 16.98
C GLY A 171 16.85 -7.99 16.37
N SER A 172 15.96 -8.47 15.49
CA SER A 172 14.84 -7.70 14.97
C SER A 172 13.62 -7.78 15.87
N LYS A 173 12.66 -6.85 15.69
CA LYS A 173 11.39 -6.85 16.41
C LYS A 173 10.61 -8.16 16.20
N ALA A 174 10.72 -8.80 15.04
CA ALA A 174 10.12 -10.11 14.78
C ALA A 174 10.81 -11.26 15.51
N ALA A 175 12.15 -11.23 15.59
CA ALA A 175 12.90 -12.20 16.39
C ALA A 175 12.56 -12.07 17.88
N ASP A 176 12.48 -10.83 18.39
CA ASP A 176 12.11 -10.54 19.78
C ASP A 176 10.66 -10.98 20.09
N ALA A 177 9.79 -10.93 19.08
CA ALA A 177 8.44 -11.43 19.14
C ALA A 177 8.33 -12.97 19.03
N GLY A 178 9.44 -13.67 18.80
CA GLY A 178 9.50 -15.13 18.76
C GLY A 178 9.10 -15.76 17.43
N LEU A 179 9.01 -14.95 16.36
CA LEU A 179 8.86 -15.47 15.00
C LEU A 179 10.16 -16.10 14.52
N VAL A 180 10.04 -17.18 13.75
CA VAL A 180 11.17 -17.89 13.17
C VAL A 180 10.93 -18.19 11.70
N GLU A 181 11.99 -18.59 11.01
CA GLU A 181 11.89 -19.14 9.67
C GLU A 181 10.89 -20.30 9.61
N ARG A 182 10.13 -20.39 8.50
CA ARG A 182 9.07 -21.36 8.21
C ARG A 182 7.80 -21.23 9.02
N ASP A 183 7.67 -20.23 9.89
CA ASP A 183 6.36 -19.84 10.38
C ASP A 183 5.47 -19.42 9.20
N VAL A 184 4.21 -19.84 9.22
CA VAL A 184 3.23 -19.51 8.19
C VAL A 184 2.31 -18.43 8.74
N LEU A 185 2.30 -17.27 8.08
CA LEU A 185 1.44 -16.15 8.45
C LEU A 185 0.02 -16.41 7.96
N LEU A 186 -0.92 -16.50 8.89
CA LEU A 186 -2.33 -16.73 8.61
C LEU A 186 -3.08 -15.40 8.44
N GLU A 187 -2.84 -14.46 9.36
CA GLU A 187 -3.50 -13.15 9.35
C GLU A 187 -2.55 -12.04 9.78
N VAL A 188 -2.83 -10.83 9.30
CA VAL A 188 -2.20 -9.59 9.75
C VAL A 188 -3.29 -8.58 10.06
N ASN A 189 -3.35 -8.10 11.30
CA ASN A 189 -4.36 -7.17 11.81
C ASN A 189 -5.80 -7.61 11.48
N GLY A 190 -6.07 -8.92 11.62
CA GLY A 190 -7.38 -9.52 11.36
C GLY A 190 -7.72 -9.69 9.87
N ARG A 191 -6.76 -9.48 8.96
CA ARG A 191 -6.93 -9.74 7.53
C ARG A 191 -6.14 -10.98 7.12
N SER A 192 -6.81 -11.92 6.45
CA SER A 192 -6.20 -13.16 5.97
C SER A 192 -5.10 -12.88 4.94
N THR A 193 -3.93 -13.50 5.11
CA THR A 193 -2.82 -13.37 4.15
C THR A 193 -3.09 -14.15 2.86
N LYS A 194 -4.06 -15.06 2.87
CA LYS A 194 -4.50 -15.79 1.68
C LYS A 194 -5.13 -14.88 0.62
N GLU A 195 -5.77 -13.81 1.07
CA GLU A 195 -6.48 -12.83 0.22
C GLU A 195 -5.56 -11.67 -0.22
N MET A 196 -4.38 -11.54 0.38
CA MET A 196 -3.43 -10.48 0.07
C MET A 196 -2.31 -11.02 -0.78
N ASP A 197 -2.03 -10.42 -1.94
CA ASP A 197 -0.84 -10.72 -2.72
C ASP A 197 0.45 -10.59 -1.87
N THR A 198 1.47 -11.40 -2.14
CA THR A 198 2.70 -11.43 -1.33
C THR A 198 3.45 -10.09 -1.38
N ALA A 199 3.46 -9.40 -2.53
CA ALA A 199 4.06 -8.06 -2.65
C ALA A 199 3.22 -7.01 -1.92
N ALA A 200 1.89 -7.13 -1.96
CA ALA A 200 0.98 -6.28 -1.19
C ALA A 200 1.17 -6.47 0.33
N LEU A 201 1.30 -7.71 0.80
CA LEU A 201 1.58 -8.02 2.20
C LEU A 201 2.94 -7.48 2.65
N ARG A 202 3.99 -7.64 1.82
CA ARG A 202 5.32 -7.08 2.09
C ARG A 202 5.27 -5.56 2.25
N SER A 203 4.58 -4.89 1.34
CA SER A 203 4.40 -3.43 1.38
C SER A 203 3.62 -2.99 2.62
N TYR A 204 2.56 -3.73 2.96
CA TYR A 204 1.75 -3.48 4.16
C TYR A 204 2.59 -3.55 5.44
N LEU A 205 3.36 -4.64 5.63
CA LEU A 205 4.22 -4.82 6.80
C LEU A 205 5.30 -3.73 6.88
N ALA A 206 5.93 -3.40 5.75
CA ALA A 206 6.96 -2.37 5.70
C ALA A 206 6.43 -0.98 6.05
N ASN A 207 5.22 -0.64 5.60
CA ASN A 207 4.58 0.64 5.92
C ASN A 207 4.22 0.73 7.40
N LYS A 208 3.62 -0.33 7.96
CA LYS A 208 3.26 -0.38 9.39
C LYS A 208 4.48 -0.29 10.31
N ALA A 209 5.59 -0.93 9.91
CA ALA A 209 6.86 -0.81 10.62
C ALA A 209 7.41 0.62 10.61
N ALA A 210 7.37 1.29 9.45
CA ALA A 210 7.83 2.67 9.31
C ALA A 210 6.97 3.67 10.08
N GLU A 211 5.69 3.35 10.28
CA GLU A 211 4.75 4.12 11.12
C GLU A 211 4.90 3.86 12.62
N GLU A 212 5.81 2.95 13.04
CA GLU A 212 5.92 2.45 14.42
C GLU A 212 4.56 1.95 14.96
N ALA A 213 3.72 1.45 14.07
CA ALA A 213 2.39 0.95 14.40
C ALA A 213 2.49 -0.46 14.99
N SER A 214 1.61 -0.78 15.95
CA SER A 214 1.48 -2.15 16.44
C SER A 214 0.90 -3.06 15.35
N LEU A 215 1.57 -4.17 15.08
CA LEU A 215 1.15 -5.21 14.15
C LEU A 215 0.78 -6.46 14.91
N VAL A 216 -0.44 -6.95 14.72
CA VAL A 216 -0.90 -8.25 15.24
C VAL A 216 -0.79 -9.27 14.11
N LEU A 217 0.02 -10.30 14.31
CA LEU A 217 0.23 -11.38 13.34
C LEU A 217 -0.32 -12.68 13.93
N VAL A 218 -1.16 -13.38 13.18
CA VAL A 218 -1.60 -14.74 13.53
C VAL A 218 -0.77 -15.70 12.69
N TYR A 219 -0.15 -16.71 13.32
CA TYR A 219 0.75 -17.62 12.63
C TYR A 219 0.57 -19.08 13.06
N SER A 220 1.05 -19.99 12.22
CA SER A 220 1.20 -21.41 12.55
C SER A 220 2.65 -21.84 12.44
N ARG A 221 3.03 -22.81 13.28
CA ARG A 221 4.36 -23.41 13.32
C ARG A 221 4.22 -24.92 13.19
N GLY A 222 4.88 -25.50 12.19
CA GLY A 222 4.76 -26.93 11.90
C GLY A 222 3.31 -27.40 11.69
N GLY A 223 2.46 -26.53 11.11
CA GLY A 223 1.04 -26.82 10.89
C GLY A 223 0.13 -26.61 12.11
N THR A 224 0.67 -26.27 13.28
CA THR A 224 -0.13 -25.99 14.48
C THR A 224 -0.31 -24.47 14.65
N PRO A 225 -1.55 -23.94 14.64
CA PRO A 225 -1.80 -22.52 14.95
C PRO A 225 -1.26 -22.15 16.33
N GLN A 226 -0.45 -21.11 16.41
CA GLN A 226 0.19 -20.67 17.65
C GLN A 226 -0.58 -19.53 18.35
N GLY A 227 -1.54 -18.90 17.67
CA GLY A 227 -2.26 -17.73 18.15
C GLY A 227 -1.74 -16.44 17.52
N SER A 228 -1.90 -15.31 18.23
CA SER A 228 -1.43 -14.00 17.76
C SER A 228 -0.17 -13.52 18.48
N VAL A 229 0.70 -12.84 17.74
CA VAL A 229 1.85 -12.13 18.26
C VAL A 229 1.75 -10.66 17.90
N THR A 230 2.13 -9.77 18.81
CA THR A 230 2.15 -8.33 18.55
C THR A 230 3.59 -7.84 18.41
N ILE A 231 3.90 -7.20 17.28
CA ILE A 231 5.18 -6.54 17.04
C ILE A 231 4.99 -5.03 17.16
N ARG A 232 5.89 -4.35 17.87
CA ARG A 232 5.90 -2.89 18.06
C ARG A 232 7.21 -2.29 17.64
#